data_AF-A0A450VPN9-F1
#
_entry.id   AF-A0A450VPN9-F1
#
_cell.length_a   1.000
_cell.length_b   1.000
_cell.length_c   1.000
_cell.angle_alpha   90.00
_cell.angle_beta   90.00
_cell.angle_gamma   90.00
#
_symmetry.space_group_name_H-M   'P 1'
#
loop_
_entity.id
_entity.type
_entity.pdbx_description
1 polymer ?
#
loop_
_entity_poly.entity_id
_entity_poly.type
_entity_poly.pdbx_seq_one_letter_code
_entity_poly.pdbx_strand_id
1 'polypeptide(L)'
;MNWQEICDNPIFHDLPFKVETNQWGKIEMSPATNAHGIYQMLIGEWLMKLAKDGKPISECSVQTTKGVKVADVAWGTHEFFKRNRFRTPYLESPEIMIEILSPSNSRKEMKGKRKRYFAAGAKEVWLCGEDGEMAFFTAEGELAGSRIVKGFPERVEIDFA
;
A
#
# COMPACT_ATOMS: atom_id res chain seq x y z
N MET A 1 -19.59 10.18 4.60
CA MET A 1 -18.66 11.02 3.85
C MET A 1 -18.07 10.17 2.74
N ASN A 2 -18.19 10.59 1.48
CA ASN A 2 -17.51 9.94 0.38
C ASN A 2 -16.03 10.39 0.32
N TRP A 3 -15.18 9.70 -0.44
CA TRP A 3 -13.74 9.99 -0.44
C TRP A 3 -13.41 11.40 -0.94
N GLN A 4 -14.12 11.88 -1.96
CA GLN A 4 -13.91 13.22 -2.51
C GLN A 4 -14.23 14.31 -1.47
N GLU A 5 -15.28 14.12 -0.67
CA GLU A 5 -15.60 15.04 0.44
C GLU A 5 -14.50 15.09 1.50
N ILE A 6 -13.72 14.02 1.70
CA ILE A 6 -12.55 14.04 2.60
C ILE A 6 -11.43 14.84 1.94
N CYS A 7 -11.13 14.58 0.67
CA CYS A 7 -10.11 15.31 -0.08
C CYS A 7 -10.37 16.82 -0.17
N ASP A 8 -11.64 17.21 -0.32
CA ASP A 8 -12.04 18.62 -0.50
C ASP A 8 -12.20 19.37 0.83
N ASN A 9 -12.15 18.67 1.97
CA ASN A 9 -12.39 19.26 3.28
C ASN A 9 -11.10 19.82 3.89
N PRO A 10 -11.01 21.15 4.13
CA PRO A 10 -9.78 21.79 4.61
C PRO A 10 -9.26 21.26 5.94
N ILE A 11 -10.14 20.71 6.80
CA ILE A 11 -9.73 20.14 8.10
C ILE A 11 -8.75 18.98 7.92
N PHE A 12 -8.86 18.22 6.81
CA PHE A 12 -8.02 17.06 6.55
C PHE A 12 -6.78 17.38 5.70
N HIS A 13 -6.65 18.59 5.17
CA HIS A 13 -5.57 18.94 4.24
C HIS A 13 -4.18 18.89 4.88
N ASP A 14 -4.06 19.38 6.13
CA ASP A 14 -2.77 19.56 6.81
C ASP A 14 -2.56 18.56 7.96
N LEU A 15 -3.33 17.46 7.99
CA LEU A 15 -3.19 16.44 9.02
C LEU A 15 -2.00 15.51 8.73
N PRO A 16 -1.05 15.32 9.67
CA PRO A 16 0.10 14.42 9.49
C PRO A 16 -0.27 12.95 9.71
N PHE A 17 -1.44 12.53 9.22
CA PHE A 17 -2.00 11.20 9.39
C PHE A 17 -2.36 10.62 8.03
N LYS A 18 -2.09 9.33 7.83
CA LYS A 18 -2.73 8.57 6.76
C LYS A 18 -4.21 8.44 7.07
N VAL A 19 -5.06 8.73 6.09
CA VAL A 19 -6.52 8.69 6.21
C VAL A 19 -7.08 7.54 5.38
N GLU A 20 -7.99 6.76 5.94
CA GLU A 20 -8.72 5.70 5.24
C GLU A 20 -10.20 5.73 5.60
N THR A 21 -11.02 4.95 4.89
CA THR A 21 -12.42 4.72 5.29
C THR A 21 -12.76 3.24 5.39
N ASN A 22 -13.63 2.89 6.33
CA ASN A 22 -14.10 1.51 6.51
C ASN A 22 -15.52 1.29 5.98
N GLN A 23 -16.01 0.05 6.15
CA GLN A 23 -17.32 -0.38 5.65
C GLN A 23 -18.52 0.39 6.23
N TRP A 24 -18.33 1.13 7.32
CA TRP A 24 -19.37 1.96 7.93
C TRP A 24 -19.23 3.45 7.56
N GLY A 25 -18.34 3.79 6.62
CA GLY A 25 -18.05 5.17 6.23
C GLY A 25 -17.35 5.98 7.32
N LYS A 26 -16.75 5.32 8.32
CA LYS A 26 -15.93 5.98 9.35
C LYS A 26 -14.52 6.20 8.83
N ILE A 27 -13.94 7.33 9.24
CA ILE A 27 -12.54 7.67 9.00
C ILE A 27 -11.67 6.90 9.98
N GLU A 28 -10.62 6.27 9.46
CA GLU A 28 -9.54 5.63 10.21
C GLU A 28 -8.26 6.41 9.94
N MET A 29 -7.51 6.75 11.00
CA MET A 29 -6.29 7.55 10.90
C MET A 29 -5.12 6.83 11.59
N SER A 30 -3.96 6.84 10.94
CA SER A 30 -2.71 6.35 11.52
C SER A 30 -1.62 7.44 11.42
N PRO A 31 -0.87 7.71 12.48
CA PRO A 31 0.16 8.75 12.48
C PRO A 31 1.32 8.37 11.55
N ALA A 32 1.91 9.37 10.89
CA ALA A 32 3.19 9.19 10.22
C ALA A 32 4.31 8.97 11.26
N THR A 33 5.27 8.10 10.93
CA THR A 33 6.49 7.91 11.73
C THR A 33 7.72 7.88 10.83
N ASN A 34 8.88 8.28 11.36
CA ASN A 34 10.11 8.38 10.57
C ASN A 34 10.56 7.01 10.04
N ALA A 35 10.53 5.97 10.88
CA ALA A 35 10.90 4.61 10.47
C ALA A 35 10.01 4.12 9.31
N HIS A 36 8.69 4.35 9.41
CA HIS A 36 7.74 4.01 8.35
C HIS A 36 8.06 4.76 7.05
N GLY A 37 8.33 6.06 7.13
CA GLY A 37 8.73 6.86 5.97
C GLY A 37 10.02 6.38 5.32
N ILE A 38 11.02 5.98 6.12
CA ILE A 38 12.28 5.40 5.62
C ILE A 38 12.01 4.09 4.87
N TYR A 39 11.22 3.19 5.44
CA TYR A 39 10.86 1.93 4.75
C TYR A 39 10.08 2.19 3.47
N GLN A 40 9.16 3.17 3.42
CA GLN A 40 8.46 3.53 2.17
C GLN A 40 9.45 3.89 1.07
N MET A 41 10.47 4.71 1.41
CA MET A 41 11.50 5.12 0.46
C MET A 41 12.36 3.95 0.00
N LEU A 42 12.88 3.14 0.94
CA LEU A 42 13.74 1.99 0.61
C LEU A 42 13.01 0.95 -0.26
N ILE A 43 11.74 0.65 0.06
CA ILE A 43 10.91 -0.24 -0.76
C ILE A 43 10.72 0.37 -2.16
N GLY A 44 10.42 1.67 -2.24
CA GLY A 44 10.32 2.40 -3.50
C GLY A 44 11.60 2.33 -4.34
N GLU A 45 12.77 2.48 -3.72
CA GLU A 45 14.08 2.37 -4.38
C GLU A 45 14.32 0.97 -4.96
N TRP A 46 14.03 -0.08 -4.19
CA TRP A 46 14.12 -1.45 -4.66
C TRP A 46 13.19 -1.71 -5.85
N LEU A 47 11.95 -1.24 -5.79
CA LEU A 47 10.99 -1.34 -6.89
C LEU A 47 11.49 -0.60 -8.13
N MET A 48 12.00 0.63 -7.98
CA MET A 48 12.58 1.38 -9.09
C MET A 48 13.79 0.67 -9.69
N LYS A 49 14.62 0.01 -8.88
CA LYS A 49 15.81 -0.73 -9.33
C LYS A 49 15.43 -1.99 -10.12
N LEU A 50 14.44 -2.75 -9.66
CA LEU A 50 14.16 -4.10 -10.15
C LEU A 50 12.99 -4.19 -11.16
N ALA A 51 12.03 -3.25 -11.13
CA ALA A 51 10.78 -3.36 -11.88
C ALA A 51 10.57 -2.17 -12.84
N LYS A 52 11.28 -2.20 -13.98
CA LYS A 52 11.37 -1.09 -14.96
C LYS A 52 10.13 -0.90 -15.85
N ASP A 53 9.26 -1.90 -15.95
CA ASP A 53 8.06 -1.85 -16.80
C ASP A 53 6.86 -1.14 -16.13
N GLY A 54 7.12 -0.48 -15.02
CA GLY A 54 6.14 0.22 -14.20
C GLY A 54 6.78 1.23 -13.27
N LYS A 55 6.02 1.72 -12.30
CA LYS A 55 6.48 2.70 -11.32
C LYS A 55 5.90 2.41 -9.93
N PRO A 56 6.68 2.64 -8.86
CA PRO A 56 6.12 2.73 -7.53
C PRO A 56 5.35 4.04 -7.34
N ILE A 57 4.42 4.04 -6.40
CA ILE A 57 3.66 5.19 -5.91
C ILE A 57 3.47 5.03 -4.40
N SER A 58 3.74 6.08 -3.64
CA SER A 58 3.42 6.12 -2.20
C SER A 58 1.97 6.57 -1.97
N GLU A 59 1.39 6.19 -0.84
CA GLU A 59 0.04 6.60 -0.42
C GLU A 59 -1.03 6.30 -1.48
N CYS A 60 -1.02 5.09 -2.01
CA CYS A 60 -1.90 4.67 -3.10
C CYS A 60 -3.31 4.37 -2.60
N SER A 61 -4.25 5.29 -2.83
CA SER A 61 -5.66 5.11 -2.49
C SER A 61 -6.41 4.23 -3.52
N VAL A 62 -7.09 3.19 -3.03
CA VAL A 62 -7.88 2.25 -3.82
C VAL A 62 -9.27 2.09 -3.22
N GLN A 63 -10.29 2.19 -4.06
CA GLN A 63 -11.66 1.89 -3.71
C GLN A 63 -11.80 0.38 -3.48
N THR A 64 -12.33 0.00 -2.33
CA THR A 64 -12.65 -1.39 -2.01
C THR A 64 -14.15 -1.54 -1.76
N THR A 65 -14.63 -2.78 -1.64
CA THR A 65 -16.02 -3.07 -1.22
C THR A 65 -16.34 -2.61 0.21
N LYS A 66 -15.34 -2.18 0.98
CA LYS A 66 -15.44 -1.82 2.40
C LYS A 66 -14.76 -0.48 2.70
N GLY A 67 -14.97 0.50 1.82
CA GLY A 67 -14.37 1.83 1.90
C GLY A 67 -13.08 1.94 1.09
N VAL A 68 -12.40 3.07 1.24
CA VAL A 68 -11.11 3.35 0.60
C VAL A 68 -9.98 2.94 1.52
N LYS A 69 -9.01 2.24 0.94
CA LYS A 69 -7.76 1.88 1.62
C LYS A 69 -6.58 2.51 0.91
N VAL A 70 -5.60 2.93 1.69
CA VAL A 70 -4.40 3.62 1.25
C VAL A 70 -3.21 2.75 1.60
N ALA A 71 -2.58 2.18 0.57
CA ALA A 71 -1.35 1.42 0.71
C ALA A 71 -0.17 2.38 0.88
N ASP A 72 0.76 2.00 1.77
CA ASP A 72 1.95 2.80 2.05
C ASP A 72 2.82 2.92 0.80
N VAL A 73 2.95 1.82 0.05
CA VAL A 73 3.57 1.78 -1.27
C VAL A 73 2.72 0.88 -2.17
N ALA A 74 2.62 1.21 -3.44
CA ALA A 74 2.13 0.31 -4.47
C ALA A 74 3.07 0.35 -5.68
N TRP A 75 3.02 -0.69 -6.51
CA TRP A 75 3.67 -0.69 -7.83
C TRP A 75 2.65 -1.07 -8.89
N GLY A 76 2.63 -0.27 -9.95
CA GLY A 76 1.75 -0.49 -11.10
C GLY A 76 2.53 -0.52 -12.40
N THR A 77 2.05 -1.28 -13.38
CA THR A 77 2.60 -1.25 -14.74
C THR A 77 2.36 0.10 -15.42
N HIS A 78 3.14 0.42 -16.46
CA HIS A 78 2.86 1.60 -17.29
C HIS A 78 1.44 1.59 -17.86
N GLU A 79 0.91 0.42 -18.23
CA GLU A 79 -0.45 0.27 -18.75
C GLU A 79 -1.52 0.54 -17.69
N PHE A 80 -1.29 0.11 -16.44
CA PHE A 80 -2.15 0.48 -15.31
C PHE A 80 -2.26 2.01 -15.19
N PHE A 81 -1.13 2.72 -15.17
CA PHE A 81 -1.13 4.17 -15.01
C PHE A 81 -1.66 4.92 -16.24
N LYS A 82 -1.44 4.41 -17.47
CA LYS A 82 -2.06 5.01 -18.67
C LYS A 82 -3.58 4.97 -18.62
N ARG A 83 -4.14 3.83 -18.18
CA ARG A 83 -5.60 3.62 -18.09
C ARG A 83 -6.23 4.40 -16.94
N ASN A 84 -5.58 4.42 -15.78
CA ASN A 84 -6.15 5.00 -14.55
C ASN A 84 -5.73 6.45 -14.29
N ARG A 85 -4.66 6.93 -14.92
CA ARG A 85 -4.10 8.28 -14.78
C ARG A 85 -3.87 8.64 -13.31
N PHE A 86 -4.33 9.81 -12.88
CA PHE A 86 -4.19 10.33 -11.52
C PHE A 86 -5.52 10.26 -10.73
N ARG A 87 -6.36 9.26 -11.02
CA ARG A 87 -7.64 9.12 -10.32
C ARG A 87 -7.40 8.84 -8.83
N THR A 88 -8.20 9.50 -8.00
CA THR A 88 -8.18 9.34 -6.55
C THR A 88 -9.61 9.13 -6.05
N PRO A 89 -9.96 7.96 -5.48
CA PRO A 89 -9.12 6.75 -5.43
C PRO A 89 -9.09 6.02 -6.78
N TYR A 90 -8.15 5.10 -6.97
CA TYR A 90 -8.24 4.15 -8.07
C TYR A 90 -9.43 3.19 -7.87
N LEU A 91 -10.11 2.83 -8.96
CA LEU A 91 -11.24 1.89 -8.93
C LEU A 91 -10.82 0.42 -9.11
N GLU A 92 -9.59 0.21 -9.55
CA GLU A 92 -8.89 -1.08 -9.56
C GLU A 92 -7.52 -0.91 -8.90
N SER A 93 -7.02 -1.96 -8.29
CA SER A 93 -5.72 -1.96 -7.63
C SER A 93 -4.58 -2.01 -8.64
N PRO A 94 -3.45 -1.31 -8.39
CA PRO A 94 -2.16 -1.67 -8.97
C PRO A 94 -1.82 -3.15 -8.75
N GLU A 95 -0.90 -3.68 -9.55
CA GLU A 95 -0.51 -5.08 -9.50
C GLU A 95 0.09 -5.48 -8.15
N ILE A 96 0.83 -4.59 -7.48
CA ILE A 96 1.41 -4.84 -6.15
C ILE A 96 0.94 -3.78 -5.17
N MET A 97 0.44 -4.21 -4.01
CA MET A 97 0.09 -3.36 -2.88
C MET A 97 0.95 -3.71 -1.67
N ILE A 98 1.51 -2.73 -0.98
CA ILE A 98 2.48 -2.95 0.10
C ILE A 98 2.05 -2.16 1.34
N GLU A 99 2.01 -2.83 2.48
CA GLU A 99 1.77 -2.21 3.78
C GLU A 99 3.00 -2.38 4.67
N ILE A 100 3.38 -1.33 5.38
CA ILE A 100 4.39 -1.37 6.43
C ILE A 100 3.63 -1.48 7.75
N LEU A 101 3.98 -2.52 8.51
CA LEU A 101 3.33 -2.81 9.77
C LEU A 101 3.79 -1.82 10.84
N SER A 102 2.82 -1.34 11.61
CA SER A 102 3.05 -0.61 12.86
C SER A 102 2.59 -1.45 14.05
N PRO A 103 3.02 -1.12 15.28
CA PRO A 103 2.63 -1.85 16.50
C PRO A 103 1.11 -1.93 16.73
N SER A 104 0.37 -0.96 16.17
CA SER A 104 -1.09 -0.89 16.27
C SER A 104 -1.83 -1.81 15.30
N ASN A 105 -1.16 -2.37 14.29
CA ASN A 105 -1.80 -3.18 13.29
C ASN A 105 -2.03 -4.61 13.78
N SER A 106 -3.29 -5.00 13.90
CA SER A 106 -3.62 -6.38 14.25
C SER A 106 -3.46 -7.32 13.04
N ARG A 107 -3.05 -8.57 13.29
CA ARG A 107 -3.01 -9.63 12.25
C ARG A 107 -4.36 -9.78 11.52
N LYS A 108 -5.47 -9.60 12.25
CA LYS A 108 -6.84 -9.69 11.70
C LYS A 108 -7.12 -8.54 10.73
N GLU A 109 -6.70 -7.33 11.07
CA GLU A 109 -6.87 -6.16 10.22
C GLU A 109 -6.08 -6.30 8.92
N MET A 110 -4.81 -6.70 9.00
CA MET A 110 -3.96 -6.89 7.82
C MET A 110 -4.47 -8.01 6.90
N LYS A 111 -4.95 -9.12 7.48
CA LYS A 111 -5.64 -10.17 6.71
C LYS A 111 -6.88 -9.62 6.00
N GLY A 112 -7.64 -8.75 6.66
CA GLY A 112 -8.80 -8.08 6.07
C GLY A 112 -8.41 -7.12 4.94
N LYS A 113 -7.36 -6.32 5.13
CA LYS A 113 -6.85 -5.34 4.16
C LYS A 113 -6.34 -6.05 2.90
N ARG A 114 -5.51 -7.08 3.05
CA ARG A 114 -5.06 -7.97 1.96
C ARG A 114 -6.22 -8.53 1.14
N LYS A 115 -7.24 -9.09 1.79
CA LYS A 115 -8.43 -9.61 1.08
C LYS A 115 -9.13 -8.55 0.24
N ARG A 116 -9.19 -7.31 0.73
CA ARG A 116 -9.78 -6.19 -0.01
C ARG A 116 -8.94 -5.78 -1.21
N TYR A 117 -7.61 -5.78 -1.10
CA TYR A 117 -6.72 -5.50 -2.23
C TYR A 117 -6.82 -6.57 -3.32
N PHE A 118 -6.83 -7.85 -2.96
CA PHE A 118 -7.07 -8.92 -3.94
C PHE A 118 -8.44 -8.79 -4.60
N ALA A 119 -9.49 -8.48 -3.84
CA ALA A 119 -10.83 -8.23 -4.40
C ALA A 119 -10.88 -6.99 -5.31
N ALA A 120 -10.00 -6.01 -5.10
CA ALA A 120 -9.83 -4.83 -5.95
C ALA A 120 -8.91 -5.08 -7.15
N GLY A 121 -8.33 -6.28 -7.30
CA GLY A 121 -7.55 -6.67 -8.48
C GLY A 121 -6.05 -6.83 -8.29
N ALA A 122 -5.52 -6.61 -7.07
CA ALA A 122 -4.10 -6.77 -6.78
C ALA A 122 -3.63 -8.19 -7.16
N LYS A 123 -2.42 -8.30 -7.71
CA LYS A 123 -1.80 -9.58 -8.06
C LYS A 123 -0.94 -10.10 -6.92
N GLU A 124 -0.21 -9.19 -6.28
CA GLU A 124 0.51 -9.47 -5.04
C GLU A 124 0.18 -8.42 -3.98
N VAL A 125 0.17 -8.84 -2.72
CA VAL A 125 0.15 -7.93 -1.58
C VAL A 125 1.32 -8.28 -0.69
N TRP A 126 2.13 -7.30 -0.31
CA TRP A 126 3.30 -7.50 0.53
C TRP A 126 3.11 -6.81 1.87
N LEU A 127 3.73 -7.37 2.90
CA LEU A 127 3.83 -6.77 4.23
C LEU A 127 5.31 -6.57 4.54
N CYS A 128 5.67 -5.39 5.03
CA CYS A 128 6.97 -5.09 5.61
C CYS A 128 6.80 -5.05 7.13
N GLY A 129 7.53 -5.89 7.86
CA GLY A 129 7.59 -5.89 9.32
C GLY A 129 8.27 -4.63 9.86
N GLU A 130 8.14 -4.40 11.17
CA GLU A 130 8.81 -3.27 11.85
C GLU A 130 10.35 -3.36 11.76
N ASP A 131 10.87 -4.57 11.61
CA ASP A 131 12.27 -4.94 11.43
C ASP A 131 12.67 -5.13 9.95
N GLY A 132 11.80 -4.71 9.04
CA GLY A 132 12.05 -4.76 7.61
C GLY A 132 11.84 -6.12 6.96
N GLU A 133 11.41 -7.15 7.70
CA GLU A 133 11.10 -8.46 7.10
C GLU A 133 9.95 -8.37 6.12
N MET A 134 10.15 -8.90 4.92
CA MET A 134 9.18 -8.86 3.83
C MET A 134 8.43 -10.19 3.75
N ALA A 135 7.10 -10.10 3.74
CA ALA A 135 6.23 -11.23 3.48
C ALA A 135 5.39 -10.99 2.23
N PHE A 136 5.40 -11.93 1.30
CA PHE A 136 4.80 -11.80 -0.02
C PHE A 136 3.57 -12.69 -0.13
N PHE A 137 2.47 -12.17 -0.69
CA PHE A 137 1.23 -12.93 -0.80
C PHE A 137 0.57 -12.77 -2.16
N THR A 138 -0.08 -13.84 -2.58
CA THR A 138 -1.07 -13.89 -3.67
C THR A 138 -2.43 -14.23 -3.09
N ALA A 139 -3.46 -14.28 -3.95
CA ALA A 139 -4.78 -14.75 -3.55
C ALA A 139 -4.76 -16.23 -3.09
N GLU A 140 -3.83 -17.02 -3.64
CA GLU A 140 -3.67 -18.45 -3.34
C GLU A 140 -2.91 -18.71 -2.02
N GLY A 141 -2.07 -17.79 -1.58
CA GLY A 141 -1.30 -17.96 -0.35
C GLY A 141 -0.02 -17.13 -0.29
N GLU A 142 0.78 -17.45 0.72
CA GLU A 142 2.11 -16.88 0.92
C GLU A 142 3.12 -17.41 -0.12
N LEU A 143 4.07 -16.56 -0.48
CA LEU A 143 5.16 -16.86 -1.40
C LEU A 143 6.49 -16.71 -0.67
N ALA A 144 7.48 -17.50 -1.08
CA ALA A 144 8.86 -17.31 -0.64
C ALA A 144 9.50 -16.02 -1.18
N GLY A 145 8.93 -15.44 -2.25
CA GLY A 145 9.40 -14.19 -2.84
C GLY A 145 8.44 -13.71 -3.92
N SER A 146 8.57 -12.44 -4.34
CA SER A 146 7.72 -11.88 -5.40
C SER A 146 7.89 -12.62 -6.74
N ARG A 147 6.78 -12.89 -7.43
CA ARG A 147 6.77 -13.41 -8.80
C ARG A 147 6.89 -12.29 -9.82
N ILE A 148 6.37 -11.11 -9.49
CA ILE A 148 6.39 -9.91 -10.36
C ILE A 148 7.76 -9.23 -10.31
N VAL A 149 8.29 -8.96 -9.13
CA VAL A 149 9.58 -8.28 -8.93
C VAL A 149 10.62 -9.29 -8.47
N LYS A 150 11.17 -10.02 -9.44
CA LYS A 150 12.19 -11.04 -9.16
C LYS A 150 13.42 -10.41 -8.52
N GLY A 151 13.92 -11.04 -7.45
CA GLY A 151 15.10 -10.57 -6.72
C GLY A 151 14.83 -9.43 -5.74
N PHE A 152 13.56 -9.10 -5.46
CA PHE A 152 13.24 -8.24 -4.32
C PHE A 152 13.70 -8.93 -3.02
N PRO A 153 14.38 -8.22 -2.10
CA PRO A 153 14.96 -8.86 -0.92
C PRO A 153 13.90 -9.31 0.09
N GLU A 154 14.20 -10.36 0.85
CA GLU A 154 13.37 -10.86 1.95
C GLU A 154 13.40 -9.94 3.18
N ARG A 155 14.38 -9.04 3.26
CA ARG A 155 14.46 -7.98 4.28
C ARG A 155 14.97 -6.68 3.67
N VAL A 156 14.37 -5.57 4.06
CA VAL A 156 14.83 -4.21 3.76
C VAL A 156 15.47 -3.65 5.02
N GLU A 157 16.73 -3.20 4.95
CA GLU A 157 17.49 -2.75 6.13
C GLU A 157 17.62 -1.23 6.16
N ILE A 158 17.46 -0.66 7.34
CA ILE A 158 17.84 0.73 7.63
C ILE A 158 19.30 0.67 8.12
N ASP A 159 20.23 1.16 7.31
CA ASP A 159 21.68 0.94 7.44
C ASP A 159 22.38 1.78 8.52
N PHE A 160 21.64 2.68 9.18
CA PHE A 160 22.13 3.53 10.27
C PHE A 160 21.43 3.29 11.62
N ALA A 161 20.54 2.28 11.67
CA ALA A 161 19.78 1.93 12.87
C ALA A 161 20.52 0.95 13.78
#